data_AF-A0A916FVH4-F1
#
_entry.id   AF-A0A916FVH4-F1
#
_cell.length_a   1.000
_cell.length_b   1.000
_cell.length_c   1.000
_cell.angle_alpha   90.00
_cell.angle_beta   90.00
_cell.angle_gamma   90.00
#
_symmetry.space_group_name_H-M   'P 1'
#
loop_
_entity.id
_entity.type
_entity.pdbx_description
1 polymer ?
#
loop_
_entity_poly.entity_id
_entity_poly.type
_entity_poly.pdbx_seq_one_letter_code
_entity_poly.pdbx_strand_id
1 'polypeptide(L)'
;MSKALLWVILGAFVLIGLTTLWMTSPSVTSAQCGSIESSCVKCHQSTHPVCGTTEWHSEYGHRYGCWNCHGGNDTAQDKELAHVSLVRHPLEDAYASCYVCHPEDYKQLAERFAKTLGVTVSAREPAARSVVSAAVVAVRPSPLVVPSAVPADSFDWVWTLWLTPVPVVLVLVWVIWKCKTG
;
A
#
# COMPACT_ATOMS: atom_id res chain seq x y z
N MET A 1 2.98 -10.81 51.38
CA MET A 1 3.63 -10.07 50.28
C MET A 1 4.39 -8.90 50.89
N SER A 2 5.71 -8.80 50.70
CA SER A 2 6.46 -7.69 51.28
C SER A 2 6.06 -6.37 50.61
N LYS A 3 6.12 -5.25 51.34
CA LYS A 3 5.86 -3.92 50.77
C LYS A 3 6.76 -3.65 49.55
N ALA A 4 7.99 -4.17 49.56
CA ALA A 4 8.92 -4.10 48.44
C ALA A 4 8.39 -4.82 47.18
N LEU A 5 7.82 -6.02 47.32
CA LEU A 5 7.26 -6.77 46.18
C LEU A 5 6.05 -6.07 45.56
N LEU A 6 5.20 -5.43 46.38
CA LEU A 6 4.08 -4.61 45.89
C LEU A 6 4.53 -3.41 45.05
N TRP A 7 5.57 -2.69 45.48
CA TRP A 7 6.11 -1.54 44.74
C TRP A 7 6.76 -1.94 43.42
N VAL A 8 7.43 -3.09 43.37
CA VAL A 8 8.02 -3.63 42.12
C VAL A 8 6.93 -3.98 41.11
N ILE A 9 5.86 -4.64 41.55
CA ILE A 9 4.73 -5.00 40.67
C ILE A 9 4.06 -3.73 40.13
N LEU A 10 3.79 -2.74 40.99
CA LEU A 10 3.17 -1.48 40.58
C LEU A 10 4.03 -0.73 39.56
N GLY A 11 5.35 -0.66 39.78
CA GLY A 11 6.29 -0.03 38.85
C GLY A 11 6.33 -0.72 37.47
N ALA A 12 6.27 -2.05 37.44
CA ALA A 12 6.20 -2.82 36.20
C ALA A 12 4.92 -2.52 35.41
N PHE A 13 3.75 -2.47 36.07
CA PHE A 13 2.49 -2.11 35.41
C PHE A 13 2.50 -0.68 34.85
N VAL A 14 3.11 0.27 35.56
CA VAL A 14 3.23 1.66 35.07
C VAL A 14 4.15 1.74 33.85
N LEU A 15 5.28 1.03 33.85
CA LEU A 15 6.19 0.96 32.70
C LEU A 15 5.51 0.30 31.48
N ILE A 16 4.76 -0.78 31.69
CA ILE A 16 3.99 -1.44 30.62
C ILE A 16 2.88 -0.51 30.10
N GLY A 17 2.18 0.20 30.98
CA GLY A 17 1.16 1.20 30.60
C GLY A 17 1.73 2.36 29.79
N LEU A 18 2.90 2.89 30.18
CA LEU A 18 3.55 3.98 29.46
C LEU A 18 4.10 3.55 28.11
N THR A 19 4.68 2.36 28.02
CA THR A 19 5.20 1.81 26.75
C THR A 19 4.08 1.46 25.77
N THR A 20 2.97 0.90 26.26
CA THR A 20 1.79 0.65 25.41
C THR A 20 1.16 1.95 24.90
N LEU A 21 1.07 2.99 25.73
CA LEU A 21 0.60 4.32 25.28
C LEU A 21 1.52 4.92 24.19
N TRP A 22 2.82 4.69 24.29
CA TRP A 22 3.79 5.13 23.29
C TRP A 22 3.64 4.42 21.95
N MET A 23 3.27 3.14 21.96
CA MET A 23 3.06 2.35 20.73
C MET A 23 1.71 2.65 20.04
N THR A 24 0.77 3.31 20.71
CA THR A 24 -0.57 3.62 20.14
C THR A 24 -0.62 4.93 19.37
N SER A 25 0.49 5.44 18.86
CA SER A 25 0.44 6.55 17.89
C SER A 25 0.32 5.96 16.48
N PRO A 26 -0.89 5.83 15.90
CA PRO A 26 -1.00 5.46 14.50
C PRO A 26 -0.38 6.58 13.67
N SER A 27 0.80 6.36 13.12
CA SER A 27 1.25 7.15 11.98
C SER A 27 0.39 6.73 10.78
N VAL A 28 -0.32 7.68 10.18
CA VAL A 28 -0.85 7.49 8.83
C VAL A 28 0.33 7.32 7.89
N THR A 29 0.74 6.07 7.71
CA THR A 29 1.78 5.70 6.78
C THR A 29 1.25 5.90 5.37
N SER A 30 1.77 6.89 4.66
CA SER A 30 1.56 7.09 3.23
C SER A 30 2.22 6.00 2.35
N ALA A 31 2.81 4.96 2.96
CA ALA A 31 3.71 4.02 2.29
C ALA A 31 3.04 2.96 1.40
N GLN A 32 1.71 2.89 1.30
CA GLN A 32 1.13 1.95 0.33
C GLN A 32 1.20 2.51 -1.09
N CYS A 33 1.22 3.82 -1.29
CA CYS A 33 1.37 4.40 -2.63
C CYS A 33 2.74 4.17 -3.29
N GLY A 34 3.76 3.75 -2.50
CA GLY A 34 5.10 3.46 -2.99
C GLY A 34 5.37 1.99 -3.32
N SER A 35 4.39 1.09 -3.17
CA SER A 35 4.60 -0.34 -3.47
C SER A 35 4.58 -0.68 -4.96
N ILE A 36 4.22 0.28 -5.82
CA ILE A 36 4.33 0.14 -7.28
C ILE A 36 5.58 0.86 -7.74
N GLU A 37 6.64 0.08 -7.97
CA GLU A 37 7.87 0.56 -8.60
C GLU A 37 7.58 0.98 -10.05
N SER A 38 7.22 2.25 -10.25
CA SER A 38 6.98 2.86 -11.56
C SER A 38 7.76 4.16 -11.70
N SER A 39 8.19 4.48 -12.92
CA SER A 39 8.81 5.77 -13.23
C SER A 39 7.85 6.95 -12.97
N CYS A 40 6.54 6.71 -13.08
CA CYS A 40 5.50 7.69 -12.80
C CYS A 40 5.62 8.23 -11.37
N VAL A 41 5.68 7.33 -10.37
CA VAL A 41 5.73 7.71 -8.95
C VAL A 41 7.04 8.44 -8.62
N LYS A 42 8.17 8.06 -9.25
CA LYS A 42 9.48 8.72 -9.04
C LYS A 42 9.43 10.22 -9.30
N CYS A 43 8.70 10.66 -10.33
CA CYS A 43 8.55 12.08 -10.65
C CYS A 43 7.33 12.74 -9.97
N HIS A 44 6.19 12.05 -9.93
CA HIS A 44 4.94 12.63 -9.46
C HIS A 44 4.84 12.72 -7.93
N GLN A 45 5.50 11.84 -7.17
CA GLN A 45 5.41 11.88 -5.71
C GLN A 45 5.95 13.19 -5.10
N SER A 46 6.92 13.84 -5.76
CA SER A 46 7.53 15.11 -5.29
C SER A 46 6.95 16.34 -5.97
N THR A 47 6.56 16.25 -7.24
CA THR A 47 6.22 17.43 -8.05
C THR A 47 4.71 17.68 -8.12
N HIS A 48 3.94 16.61 -8.30
CA HIS A 48 2.49 16.64 -8.43
C HIS A 48 1.92 15.37 -7.78
N PRO A 49 1.89 15.33 -6.44
CA PRO A 49 1.45 14.14 -5.73
C PRO A 49 -0.01 13.86 -6.08
N VAL A 50 -0.28 12.63 -6.51
CA VAL A 50 -1.65 12.16 -6.83
C VAL A 50 -2.04 11.05 -5.86
N CYS A 51 -1.09 10.18 -5.53
CA CYS A 51 -1.13 9.24 -4.43
C CYS A 51 -1.50 9.90 -3.10
N GLY A 52 -2.53 9.39 -2.39
CA GLY A 52 -2.94 9.93 -1.09
C GLY A 52 -3.76 11.23 -1.14
N THR A 53 -3.97 11.82 -2.32
CA THR A 53 -4.69 13.11 -2.45
C THR A 53 -6.19 12.96 -2.59
N THR A 54 -6.65 11.81 -3.08
CA THR A 54 -8.06 11.43 -3.10
C THR A 54 -8.21 10.08 -2.40
N GLU A 55 -9.39 9.85 -1.82
CA GLU A 55 -9.80 8.55 -1.25
C GLU A 55 -9.46 7.42 -2.24
N TRP A 56 -9.69 7.68 -3.53
CA TRP A 56 -9.47 6.69 -4.58
C TRP A 56 -8.00 6.30 -4.79
N HIS A 57 -7.10 7.25 -5.06
CA HIS A 57 -5.68 6.92 -5.31
C HIS A 57 -5.02 6.27 -4.10
N SER A 58 -5.61 6.49 -2.92
CA SER A 58 -5.22 5.82 -1.67
C SER A 58 -5.63 4.35 -1.63
N GLU A 59 -6.82 4.00 -2.14
CA GLU A 59 -7.38 2.64 -2.08
C GLU A 59 -6.99 1.72 -3.24
N TYR A 60 -6.62 2.29 -4.38
CA TYR A 60 -6.47 1.50 -5.60
C TYR A 60 -5.24 1.87 -6.44
N GLY A 61 -4.71 3.09 -6.30
CA GLY A 61 -3.49 3.52 -6.99
C GLY A 61 -2.25 2.71 -6.61
N HIS A 62 -2.28 2.02 -5.47
CA HIS A 62 -1.24 1.12 -5.00
C HIS A 62 -1.39 -0.34 -5.46
N ARG A 63 -2.57 -0.72 -5.96
CA ARG A 63 -2.90 -2.10 -6.36
C ARG A 63 -2.78 -2.29 -7.87
N TYR A 64 -3.10 -1.24 -8.62
CA TYR A 64 -3.06 -1.22 -10.07
C TYR A 64 -2.19 -0.03 -10.47
N GLY A 65 -1.07 -0.28 -11.17
CA GLY A 65 -0.12 0.77 -11.55
C GLY A 65 -0.80 1.90 -12.32
N CYS A 66 -0.21 3.11 -12.27
CA CYS A 66 -0.77 4.31 -12.89
C CYS A 66 -1.17 4.08 -14.35
N TRP A 67 -0.37 3.29 -15.08
CA TRP A 67 -0.56 2.99 -16.49
C TRP A 67 -1.82 2.17 -16.80
N ASN A 68 -2.37 1.42 -15.85
CA ASN A 68 -3.58 0.64 -16.10
C ASN A 68 -4.79 1.52 -16.41
N CYS A 69 -4.86 2.70 -15.79
CA CYS A 69 -5.95 3.64 -16.03
C CYS A 69 -5.51 4.80 -16.93
N HIS A 70 -4.29 5.29 -16.73
CA HIS A 70 -3.77 6.45 -17.45
C HIS A 70 -2.95 6.11 -18.70
N GLY A 71 -2.59 4.85 -18.94
CA GLY A 71 -1.65 4.51 -20.02
C GLY A 71 -0.24 5.05 -19.78
N GLY A 72 0.50 5.36 -20.84
CA GLY A 72 1.89 5.77 -20.73
C GLY A 72 2.86 4.59 -20.59
N ASN A 73 4.15 4.92 -20.48
CA ASN A 73 5.23 3.97 -20.25
C ASN A 73 5.76 4.14 -18.82
N ASP A 74 5.40 3.20 -17.94
CA ASP A 74 5.73 3.20 -16.51
C ASP A 74 7.18 2.79 -16.20
N THR A 75 8.00 2.52 -17.22
CA THR A 75 9.42 2.20 -17.08
C THR A 75 10.34 3.32 -17.58
N ALA A 76 9.84 4.18 -18.47
CA ALA A 76 10.61 5.27 -19.06
C ALA A 76 10.95 6.36 -18.03
N GLN A 77 12.22 6.75 -17.95
CA GLN A 77 12.68 7.86 -17.10
C GLN A 77 12.61 9.22 -17.82
N ASP A 78 12.51 9.19 -19.15
CA ASP A 78 12.26 10.37 -19.97
C ASP A 78 10.78 10.73 -19.96
N LYS A 79 10.46 12.01 -19.76
CA LYS A 79 9.09 12.48 -19.56
C LYS A 79 8.25 12.31 -20.82
N GLU A 80 8.80 12.67 -21.96
CA GLU A 80 8.12 12.61 -23.24
C GLU A 80 7.80 11.17 -23.60
N LEU A 81 8.75 10.25 -23.40
CA LEU A 81 8.57 8.82 -23.61
C LEU A 81 7.58 8.21 -22.60
N ALA A 82 7.63 8.60 -21.33
CA ALA A 82 6.71 8.12 -20.30
C ALA A 82 5.26 8.53 -20.58
N HIS A 83 5.06 9.69 -21.21
CA HIS A 83 3.73 10.22 -21.53
C HIS A 83 3.18 9.80 -22.89
N VAL A 84 3.88 8.97 -23.67
CA VAL A 84 3.36 8.45 -24.94
C VAL A 84 2.08 7.65 -24.66
N SER A 85 0.98 8.03 -25.33
CA SER A 85 -0.35 7.41 -25.15
C SER A 85 -0.94 7.56 -23.74
N LEU A 86 -0.49 8.55 -22.96
CA LEU A 86 -1.08 8.86 -21.66
C LEU A 86 -2.45 9.53 -21.83
N VAL A 87 -3.43 9.04 -21.09
CA VAL A 87 -4.76 9.62 -20.91
C VAL A 87 -4.82 10.33 -19.56
N ARG A 88 -5.05 11.64 -19.59
CA ARG A 88 -5.15 12.47 -18.39
C ARG A 88 -6.41 12.18 -17.57
N HIS A 89 -7.53 11.92 -18.26
CA HIS A 89 -8.84 11.77 -17.65
C HIS A 89 -9.48 10.42 -18.06
N PRO A 90 -9.17 9.32 -17.35
CA PRO A 90 -9.66 7.98 -17.69
C PRO A 90 -11.19 7.85 -17.74
N LEU A 91 -11.92 8.72 -17.03
CA LEU A 91 -13.39 8.71 -17.00
C LEU A 91 -14.05 9.35 -18.23
N GLU A 92 -13.29 9.99 -19.11
CA GLU A 92 -13.81 10.49 -20.40
C GLU A 92 -14.07 9.36 -21.41
N ASP A 93 -13.40 8.22 -21.22
CA ASP A 93 -13.63 6.97 -21.94
C ASP A 93 -13.55 5.78 -20.98
N ALA A 94 -14.58 5.63 -20.17
CA ALA A 94 -14.69 4.54 -19.20
C ALA A 94 -14.63 3.15 -19.87
N TYR A 95 -15.02 3.03 -21.14
CA TYR A 95 -14.89 1.78 -21.88
C TYR A 95 -13.41 1.46 -22.06
N ALA A 96 -12.61 2.39 -22.58
CA ALA A 96 -11.18 2.18 -22.77
C ALA A 96 -10.41 1.93 -21.45
N SER A 97 -10.79 2.63 -20.37
CA SER A 97 -10.03 2.60 -19.12
C SER A 97 -10.46 1.52 -18.12
N CYS A 98 -11.64 0.91 -18.26
CA CYS A 98 -12.17 -0.04 -17.28
C CYS A 98 -12.59 -1.39 -17.89
N TYR A 99 -13.13 -1.42 -19.11
CA TYR A 99 -13.75 -2.61 -19.71
C TYR A 99 -12.81 -3.82 -19.80
N VAL A 100 -11.52 -3.60 -20.04
CA VAL A 100 -10.52 -4.67 -20.20
C VAL A 100 -10.46 -5.59 -18.98
N CYS A 101 -10.61 -5.04 -17.78
CA CYS A 101 -10.62 -5.82 -16.54
C CYS A 101 -12.03 -6.05 -15.98
N HIS A 102 -12.99 -5.20 -16.37
CA HIS A 102 -14.35 -5.14 -15.83
C HIS A 102 -15.42 -5.18 -16.93
N PRO A 103 -15.48 -6.23 -17.76
CA PRO A 103 -16.37 -6.24 -18.93
C PRO A 103 -17.85 -6.13 -18.57
N GLU A 104 -18.24 -6.68 -17.41
CA GLU A 104 -19.63 -6.74 -16.97
C GLU A 104 -20.08 -5.51 -16.18
N ASP A 105 -19.16 -4.83 -15.49
CA ASP A 105 -19.48 -3.79 -14.49
C ASP A 105 -18.72 -2.47 -14.67
N TYR A 106 -18.00 -2.28 -15.78
CA TYR A 106 -17.18 -1.07 -15.99
C TYR A 106 -17.97 0.24 -15.85
N LYS A 107 -19.23 0.28 -16.30
CA LYS A 107 -20.09 1.48 -16.19
C LYS A 107 -20.36 1.84 -14.74
N GLN A 108 -20.73 0.85 -13.92
CA GLN A 108 -21.05 1.03 -12.50
C GLN A 108 -19.81 1.46 -11.70
N LEU A 109 -18.64 0.88 -12.01
CA LEU A 109 -17.38 1.28 -11.41
C LEU A 109 -17.00 2.71 -11.79
N ALA A 110 -17.11 3.06 -13.08
CA ALA A 110 -16.82 4.41 -13.55
C ALA A 110 -17.75 5.45 -12.91
N GLU A 111 -19.04 5.14 -12.74
CA GLU A 111 -20.00 6.02 -12.05
C GLU A 111 -19.66 6.22 -10.58
N ARG A 112 -19.25 5.15 -9.89
CA ARG A 112 -18.76 5.26 -8.50
C ARG A 112 -17.56 6.21 -8.44
N PHE A 113 -16.64 6.11 -9.40
CA PHE A 113 -15.45 6.95 -9.44
C PHE A 113 -15.77 8.41 -9.77
N ALA A 114 -16.66 8.65 -10.72
CA ALA A 114 -17.17 9.97 -11.05
C ALA A 114 -17.82 10.65 -9.84
N LYS A 115 -18.63 9.92 -9.06
CA LYS A 115 -19.26 10.44 -7.86
C LYS A 115 -18.25 10.89 -6.81
N THR A 116 -17.21 10.08 -6.55
CA THR A 116 -16.15 10.43 -5.58
C THR A 116 -15.34 11.65 -6.04
N LEU A 117 -15.11 11.77 -7.35
CA LEU A 117 -14.30 12.86 -7.92
C LEU A 117 -15.11 14.11 -8.29
N GLY A 118 -16.45 14.05 -8.23
CA GLY A 118 -17.33 15.15 -8.65
C GLY A 118 -17.28 15.45 -10.15
N VAL A 119 -17.01 14.44 -10.99
CA VAL A 119 -16.93 14.57 -12.46
C VAL A 119 -18.02 13.76 -13.16
N THR A 120 -18.24 14.02 -14.44
CA THR A 120 -19.17 13.23 -15.27
C THR A 120 -18.45 12.11 -16.01
N VAL A 121 -19.03 10.91 -16.05
CA VAL A 121 -18.51 9.80 -16.86
C VAL A 121 -18.93 9.97 -18.31
N SER A 122 -18.01 9.70 -19.23
CA SER A 122 -18.35 9.38 -20.61
C SER A 122 -17.94 7.93 -20.89
N ALA A 123 -18.92 7.11 -21.26
CA ALA A 123 -18.71 5.73 -21.70
C ALA A 123 -19.00 5.69 -23.19
N ARG A 124 -18.03 6.10 -24.02
CA ARG A 124 -18.18 6.03 -25.46
C ARG A 124 -17.91 4.58 -25.89
N GLU A 125 -18.95 3.75 -25.86
CA GLU A 125 -18.87 2.42 -26.46
C GLU A 125 -18.39 2.56 -27.91
N PRO A 126 -17.45 1.71 -28.37
CA PRO A 126 -17.05 1.75 -29.75
C PRO A 126 -18.27 1.49 -30.62
N ALA A 127 -18.75 2.52 -31.31
CA ALA A 127 -19.70 2.38 -32.40
C ALA A 127 -19.15 1.27 -33.29
N ALA A 128 -19.92 0.19 -33.49
CA ALA A 128 -19.50 -1.03 -34.17
C ALA A 128 -18.60 -0.72 -35.38
N ARG A 129 -17.28 -0.72 -35.16
CA ARG A 129 -16.31 -0.46 -36.20
C ARG A 129 -16.17 -1.76 -36.94
N SER A 130 -16.66 -1.76 -38.18
CA SER A 130 -16.33 -2.78 -39.17
C SER A 130 -14.82 -3.03 -39.11
N VAL A 131 -14.47 -4.23 -38.68
CA VAL A 131 -13.09 -4.69 -38.47
C VAL A 131 -12.34 -4.62 -39.79
N VAL A 132 -11.48 -3.61 -39.94
CA VAL A 132 -10.34 -3.70 -40.86
C VAL A 132 -9.19 -4.21 -40.01
N SER A 133 -8.79 -5.45 -40.29
CA SER A 133 -7.74 -6.18 -39.62
C SER A 133 -6.41 -5.43 -39.74
N ALA A 134 -6.00 -4.73 -38.69
CA ALA A 134 -4.64 -4.27 -38.53
C ALA A 134 -3.94 -5.30 -37.64
N ALA A 135 -3.02 -6.05 -38.24
CA ALA A 135 -2.12 -6.93 -37.52
C ALA A 135 -1.27 -6.08 -36.55
N VAL A 136 -1.70 -6.04 -35.29
CA VAL A 136 -0.91 -5.48 -34.20
C VAL A 136 0.17 -6.52 -33.87
N VAL A 137 1.40 -6.13 -34.12
CA VAL A 137 2.59 -6.79 -33.58
C VAL A 137 2.37 -6.99 -32.08
N ALA A 138 2.20 -8.25 -31.68
CA ALA A 138 2.12 -8.63 -30.29
C ALA A 138 3.47 -8.34 -29.62
N VAL A 139 3.62 -7.13 -29.09
CA VAL A 139 4.59 -6.88 -28.02
C VAL A 139 4.06 -7.68 -26.84
N ARG A 140 4.67 -8.84 -26.62
CA ARG A 140 4.40 -9.70 -25.46
C ARG A 140 4.47 -8.82 -24.21
N PRO A 141 3.40 -8.70 -23.40
CA PRO A 141 3.59 -8.24 -22.05
C PRO A 141 4.55 -9.23 -21.38
N SER A 142 5.64 -8.70 -20.80
CA SER A 142 6.47 -9.47 -19.89
C SER A 142 5.53 -10.19 -18.90
N PRO A 143 5.74 -11.47 -18.59
CA PRO A 143 4.94 -12.12 -17.58
C PRO A 143 5.04 -11.27 -16.31
N LEU A 144 3.89 -10.85 -15.79
CA LEU A 144 3.78 -10.28 -14.46
C LEU A 144 4.48 -11.26 -13.54
N VAL A 145 5.69 -10.93 -13.11
CA VAL A 145 6.29 -11.54 -11.94
C VAL A 145 5.41 -11.02 -10.81
N VAL A 146 4.36 -11.77 -10.50
CA VAL A 146 3.63 -11.62 -9.26
C VAL A 146 4.68 -11.92 -8.19
N PRO A 147 5.16 -10.94 -7.40
CA PRO A 147 5.91 -11.30 -6.22
C PRO A 147 4.96 -12.18 -5.42
N SER A 148 5.34 -13.46 -5.24
CA SER A 148 4.65 -14.36 -4.33
C SER A 148 4.42 -13.57 -3.04
N ALA A 149 3.16 -13.44 -2.65
CA ALA A 149 2.80 -12.81 -1.40
C ALA A 149 3.71 -13.39 -0.32
N VAL A 150 4.57 -12.55 0.24
CA VAL A 150 5.33 -12.93 1.42
C VAL A 150 4.27 -13.27 2.47
N PRO A 151 4.25 -14.51 3.00
CA PRO A 151 3.30 -14.87 4.02
C PRO A 151 3.39 -13.85 5.17
N ALA A 152 2.25 -13.31 5.59
CA ALA A 152 2.14 -12.29 6.64
C ALA A 152 2.63 -12.79 8.03
N ASP A 153 3.08 -14.03 8.09
CA ASP A 153 3.60 -14.78 9.22
C ASP A 153 5.14 -14.82 9.29
N SER A 154 5.87 -14.13 8.40
CA SER A 154 7.34 -14.00 8.54
C SER A 154 7.79 -13.02 9.63
N PHE A 155 6.90 -12.68 10.58
CA PHE A 155 7.34 -12.19 11.88
C PHE A 155 7.94 -13.38 12.63
N ASP A 156 9.26 -13.51 12.54
CA ASP A 156 10.03 -14.57 13.20
C ASP A 156 9.98 -14.40 14.73
N TRP A 157 8.86 -14.84 15.31
CA TRP A 157 8.56 -14.79 16.74
C TRP A 157 9.66 -15.45 17.58
N VAL A 158 10.46 -16.33 16.97
CA VAL A 158 11.60 -16.99 17.61
C VAL A 158 12.60 -15.94 18.12
N TRP A 159 12.98 -14.94 17.33
CA TRP A 159 13.93 -13.91 17.80
C TRP A 159 13.32 -13.00 18.87
N THR A 160 12.03 -12.69 18.75
CA THR A 160 11.32 -11.82 19.69
C THR A 160 11.15 -12.48 21.06
N LEU A 161 10.93 -13.80 21.09
CA LEU A 161 10.87 -14.62 22.29
C LEU A 161 12.24 -14.92 22.91
N TRP A 162 13.36 -14.68 22.23
CA TRP A 162 14.69 -14.83 22.82
C TRP A 162 15.26 -13.52 23.38
N LEU A 163 14.92 -12.37 22.77
CA LEU A 163 15.43 -11.06 23.22
C LEU A 163 14.64 -10.45 24.39
N THR A 164 13.39 -10.87 24.62
CA THR A 164 12.55 -10.31 25.69
C THR A 164 12.61 -11.03 27.04
N PRO A 165 12.73 -12.37 27.17
CA PRO A 165 12.74 -13.00 28.49
C PRO A 165 14.12 -13.00 29.15
N VAL A 166 15.23 -12.98 28.39
CA VAL A 166 16.58 -13.08 28.97
C VAL A 166 16.90 -11.89 29.89
N PRO A 167 16.66 -10.62 29.51
CA PRO A 167 16.92 -9.49 30.40
C PRO A 167 16.04 -9.51 31.65
N VAL A 168 14.77 -9.89 31.50
CA VAL A 168 13.79 -9.95 32.60
C VAL A 168 14.15 -11.05 33.60
N VAL A 169 14.54 -12.23 33.12
CA VAL A 169 14.97 -13.36 33.97
C VAL A 169 16.27 -13.01 34.71
N LEU A 170 17.24 -12.36 34.06
CA LEU A 170 18.48 -11.94 34.71
C LEU A 170 18.24 -10.91 35.81
N VAL A 171 17.34 -9.95 35.59
CA VAL A 171 16.93 -8.97 36.61
C VAL A 171 16.23 -9.66 37.78
N LEU A 172 15.31 -10.60 37.53
CA LEU A 172 14.63 -11.34 38.59
C LEU A 172 15.59 -12.19 39.42
N VAL A 173 16.53 -12.89 38.78
CA VAL A 173 17.57 -13.67 39.47
C VAL A 173 18.45 -12.77 40.32
N TRP A 174 18.86 -11.59 39.81
CA TRP A 174 19.66 -10.63 40.56
C TRP A 174 18.91 -10.07 41.78
N VAL A 175 17.62 -9.75 41.63
CA VAL A 175 16.76 -9.28 42.75
C VAL A 175 16.61 -10.37 43.81
N ILE A 176 16.31 -11.61 43.42
CA ILE A 176 16.17 -12.74 44.35
C ILE A 176 17.49 -13.00 45.09
N TRP A 177 18.63 -12.95 44.38
CA TRP A 177 19.95 -13.10 44.98
C TRP A 177 20.24 -12.00 46.01
N LYS A 178 19.93 -10.73 45.69
CA LYS A 178 20.07 -9.61 46.63
C LYS A 178 19.18 -9.73 47.86
N CYS A 179 17.94 -10.21 47.71
CA CYS A 179 17.04 -10.43 48.85
C CYS A 179 17.44 -11.60 49.76
N LYS A 180 18.31 -12.52 49.30
CA LYS A 180 18.77 -13.67 50.08
C LYS A 180 20.11 -13.42 50.78
N THR A 181 20.85 -12.40 50.36
CA THR A 181 22.23 -12.12 50.82
C THR A 181 22.37 -10.84 51.65
N GLY A 182 21.28 -10.10 51.87
CA GLY A 182 21.19 -8.98 52.81
C GLY A 182 20.05 -9.18 53.79
#